data_AF-A0A929PFP4-F1
#
_entry.id   AF-A0A929PFP4-F1
#
_cell.length_a   1.000
_cell.length_b   1.000
_cell.length_c   1.000
_cell.angle_alpha   90.00
_cell.angle_beta   90.00
_cell.angle_gamma   90.00
#
_symmetry.space_group_name_H-M   'P 1'
#
loop_
_entity.id
_entity.type
_entity.pdbx_description
1 polymer ?
#
loop_
_entity_poly.entity_id
_entity_poly.type
_entity_poly.pdbx_seq_one_letter_code
_entity_poly.pdbx_strand_id
1 'polypeptide(L)'
;MKMGGVSDSPAFFEGFDKLVHCGLFFTSTVLYCYGYLHYNKKAGLSVLTAVLVTLGMVAFGGAIELLQKYIFTWRSADWNDLFADTVGICMGMFSILVTSYAVKYAKK
;
A
#
# COMPACT_ATOMS: atom_id res chain seq x y z
N MET A 1 33.55 0.80 7.22
CA MET A 1 32.53 1.14 8.23
C MET A 1 31.27 0.35 7.89
N LYS A 2 30.85 -0.60 8.74
CA LYS A 2 29.51 -1.20 8.64
C LYS A 2 28.55 -0.17 9.20
N MET A 3 27.76 0.47 8.33
CA MET A 3 26.62 1.27 8.79
C MET A 3 25.69 0.31 9.54
N GLY A 4 25.37 0.61 10.80
CA GLY A 4 24.42 -0.18 11.60
C GLY A 4 23.06 -0.24 10.92
N GLY A 5 22.25 -1.24 11.25
CA GLY A 5 20.89 -1.33 10.73
C GLY A 5 20.10 -0.09 11.16
N VAL A 6 19.13 0.35 10.34
CA VAL A 6 18.24 1.49 10.68
C VAL A 6 17.56 1.26 12.05
N SER A 7 17.35 0.00 12.43
CA SER A 7 16.88 -0.46 13.74
C SER A 7 17.74 -0.07 14.94
N ASP A 8 19.05 0.14 14.75
CA ASP A 8 19.99 0.54 15.82
C ASP A 8 20.14 2.06 15.94
N SER A 9 19.39 2.81 15.12
CA SER A 9 19.42 4.27 15.14
C SER A 9 18.58 4.77 16.32
N PRO A 10 19.10 5.64 17.21
CA PRO A 10 18.31 6.22 18.29
C PRO A 10 17.12 7.08 17.81
N ALA A 11 17.05 7.36 16.51
CA ALA A 11 15.95 8.08 15.86
C ALA A 11 14.75 7.20 15.47
N PHE A 12 14.92 5.87 15.35
CA PHE A 12 13.91 4.95 14.85
C PHE A 12 13.70 3.78 15.79
N PHE A 13 12.46 3.28 15.86
CA PHE A 13 12.12 2.12 16.67
C PHE A 13 12.10 0.84 15.82
N GLU A 14 12.23 -0.30 16.48
CA GLU A 14 12.17 -1.61 15.83
C GLU A 14 10.82 -1.79 15.10
N GLY A 15 10.87 -2.03 13.78
CA GLY A 15 9.67 -2.17 12.95
C GLY A 15 9.14 -0.86 12.34
N PHE A 16 9.82 0.28 12.52
CA PHE A 16 9.50 1.53 11.81
C PHE A 16 9.38 1.34 10.29
N ASP A 17 10.28 0.53 9.74
CA ASP A 17 10.31 0.13 8.34
C ASP A 17 8.99 -0.50 7.86
N LYS A 18 8.39 -1.39 8.65
CA LYS A 18 7.09 -2.03 8.37
C LYS A 18 5.95 -1.00 8.40
N LEU A 19 6.03 -0.01 9.29
CA LEU A 19 5.06 1.09 9.33
C LEU A 19 5.16 1.96 8.08
N VAL A 20 6.37 2.24 7.59
CA VAL A 20 6.59 2.98 6.35
C VAL A 20 6.04 2.21 5.16
N HIS A 21 6.33 0.91 5.06
CA HIS A 21 5.75 0.00 4.07
C HIS A 21 4.22 0.09 4.02
N CYS A 22 3.57 -0.12 5.17
CA CYS A 22 2.11 0.02 5.30
C CYS A 22 1.60 1.41 4.87
N GLY A 23 2.23 2.50 5.33
CA GLY A 23 1.83 3.86 5.01
C GLY A 23 1.99 4.23 3.52
N LEU A 24 3.06 3.75 2.88
CA LEU A 24 3.30 3.96 1.45
C LEU A 24 2.29 3.21 0.60
N PHE A 25 2.00 1.94 0.91
CA PHE A 25 1.01 1.15 0.18
C PHE A 25 -0.42 1.64 0.41
N PHE A 26 -0.74 2.13 1.62
CA PHE A 26 -1.99 2.84 1.89
C PHE A 26 -2.16 4.04 0.96
N THR A 27 -1.17 4.94 0.96
CA THR A 27 -1.23 6.19 0.18
C THR A 27 -1.27 5.90 -1.31
N SER A 28 -0.47 4.94 -1.77
CA SER A 28 -0.43 4.50 -3.17
C SER A 28 -1.78 3.95 -3.64
N THR A 29 -2.44 3.13 -2.80
CA THR A 29 -3.77 2.58 -3.11
C THR A 29 -4.82 3.68 -3.20
N VAL A 30 -4.82 4.62 -2.26
CA VAL A 30 -5.74 5.78 -2.27
C VAL A 30 -5.53 6.62 -3.53
N LEU A 31 -4.29 6.99 -3.86
CA LEU A 31 -3.98 7.80 -5.04
C LEU A 31 -4.34 7.10 -6.34
N TYR A 32 -4.06 5.79 -6.44
CA TYR A 32 -4.42 5.01 -7.62
C TYR A 32 -5.94 4.97 -7.81
N CYS A 33 -6.69 4.65 -6.75
CA CYS A 33 -8.15 4.63 -6.80
C CYS A 33 -8.75 6.00 -7.11
N TYR A 34 -8.20 7.07 -6.52
CA TYR A 34 -8.62 8.44 -6.80
C TYR A 34 -8.38 8.80 -8.28
N GLY A 35 -7.19 8.51 -8.81
CA GLY A 35 -6.87 8.71 -10.22
C GLY A 35 -7.79 7.91 -11.15
N TYR A 36 -8.08 6.65 -10.81
CA TYR A 36 -9.02 5.81 -11.55
C TYR A 36 -10.44 6.41 -11.58
N LEU A 37 -10.95 6.86 -10.44
CA LEU A 37 -12.27 7.48 -10.34
C LEU A 37 -12.34 8.79 -11.13
N HIS A 38 -11.31 9.62 -11.02
CA HIS A 38 -11.22 10.91 -11.70
C HIS A 38 -11.17 10.72 -13.23
N TYR A 39 -10.30 9.84 -13.72
CA TYR A 39 -10.15 9.54 -15.15
C TYR A 39 -11.45 9.00 -15.77
N ASN A 40 -12.13 8.09 -15.07
CA ASN A 40 -13.37 7.49 -15.54
C ASN A 40 -14.63 8.33 -15.24
N LYS A 41 -14.50 9.50 -14.60
CA LYS A 41 -15.60 10.35 -14.13
C LYS A 41 -16.65 9.57 -13.31
N LYS A 42 -16.21 8.58 -12.53
CA LYS A 42 -17.08 7.72 -11.71
C LYS A 42 -17.21 8.29 -10.31
N ALA A 43 -18.42 8.20 -9.74
CA ALA A 43 -18.70 8.63 -8.37
C ALA A 43 -18.35 7.58 -7.30
N GLY A 44 -17.93 6.38 -7.71
CA GLY A 44 -17.54 5.30 -6.80
C GLY A 44 -16.99 4.09 -7.53
N LEU A 45 -16.40 3.17 -6.75
CA LEU A 45 -15.80 1.92 -7.24
C LEU A 45 -16.81 0.77 -7.22
N SER A 46 -16.79 -0.05 -8.28
CA SER A 46 -17.45 -1.36 -8.26
C SER A 46 -16.63 -2.32 -7.39
N VAL A 47 -17.31 -3.26 -6.73
CA VAL A 47 -16.68 -4.32 -5.94
C VAL A 47 -15.66 -5.10 -6.79
N LEU A 48 -15.99 -5.39 -8.05
CA LEU A 48 -15.08 -6.09 -8.96
C LEU A 48 -13.80 -5.27 -9.21
N THR A 49 -13.94 -3.96 -9.44
CA THR A 49 -12.78 -3.08 -9.64
C THR A 49 -11.95 -2.97 -8.38
N ALA A 50 -12.58 -2.85 -7.20
CA ALA A 50 -11.88 -2.84 -5.92
C ALA A 50 -11.04 -4.12 -5.73
N VAL A 51 -11.62 -5.29 -5.97
CA VAL A 51 -10.91 -6.59 -5.87
C VAL A 51 -9.74 -6.65 -6.86
N LEU A 52 -9.94 -6.28 -8.12
CA LEU A 52 -8.89 -6.29 -9.14
C LEU A 52 -7.73 -5.34 -8.80
N VAL A 53 -8.05 -4.15 -8.28
CA VAL A 53 -7.03 -3.17 -7.84
C VAL A 53 -6.27 -3.70 -6.63
N THR A 54 -6.95 -4.26 -5.64
CA THR A 54 -6.29 -4.87 -4.48
C THR A 54 -5.34 -5.99 -4.90
N LEU A 55 -5.79 -6.91 -5.76
CA LEU A 55 -4.94 -7.99 -6.27
C LEU A 55 -3.74 -7.45 -7.07
N GLY A 56 -3.96 -6.43 -7.90
CA GLY A 56 -2.89 -5.77 -8.65
C GLY A 56 -1.85 -5.11 -7.74
N MET A 57 -2.29 -4.42 -6.69
CA MET A 57 -1.39 -3.80 -5.73
C MET A 57 -0.63 -4.81 -4.86
N VAL A 58 -1.26 -5.91 -4.46
CA VAL A 58 -0.58 -7.00 -3.72
C VAL A 58 0.46 -7.66 -4.61
N ALA A 59 0.14 -7.91 -5.89
CA ALA A 59 1.10 -8.44 -6.85
C ALA A 59 2.27 -7.46 -7.08
N PHE A 60 2.01 -6.15 -7.09
CA PHE A 60 3.04 -5.13 -7.18
C PHE A 60 3.96 -5.11 -5.95
N GLY A 61 3.41 -5.24 -4.73
CA GLY A 61 4.19 -5.40 -3.51
C GLY A 61 5.06 -6.66 -3.52
N GLY A 62 4.48 -7.81 -3.86
CA GLY A 62 5.24 -9.05 -4.01
C GLY A 62 6.34 -8.97 -5.09
N ALA A 63 6.10 -8.25 -6.19
CA ALA A 63 7.13 -8.01 -7.20
C ALA A 63 8.28 -7.17 -6.64
N ILE A 64 8.01 -6.16 -5.81
CA ILE A 64 9.05 -5.36 -5.14
C ILE A 64 9.88 -6.24 -4.19
N GLU A 65 9.26 -7.15 -3.43
CA GLU A 65 9.99 -8.07 -2.57
C GLU A 65 10.89 -9.03 -3.35
N LEU A 66 10.40 -9.56 -4.48
CA LEU A 66 11.21 -10.38 -5.37
C LEU A 66 12.40 -9.57 -5.91
N LEU A 67 12.18 -8.32 -6.32
CA LEU A 67 13.26 -7.43 -6.75
C LEU A 67 14.25 -7.15 -5.61
N GLN A 68 13.78 -6.99 -4.38
CA GLN A 68 14.65 -6.86 -3.21
C GLN A 68 15.51 -8.10 -3.00
N LYS A 69 14.93 -9.29 -3.14
CA LYS A 69 15.66 -10.56 -3.00
C LYS A 69 16.70 -10.80 -4.10
N TYR A 70 16.37 -10.51 -5.36
CA TYR A 70 17.20 -10.90 -6.50
C TYR A 70 18.13 -9.80 -7.01
N ILE A 71 17.72 -8.53 -6.92
CA ILE A 71 18.47 -7.39 -7.45
C ILE A 71 19.11 -6.58 -6.33
N PHE A 72 18.37 -6.30 -5.26
CA PHE A 72 18.84 -5.44 -4.17
C PHE A 72 19.36 -6.24 -2.97
N THR A 73 20.43 -7.00 -3.20
CA THR A 73 21.02 -7.95 -2.23
C THR A 73 21.53 -7.31 -0.93
N TRP A 74 21.56 -5.98 -0.82
CA TRP A 74 21.84 -5.25 0.41
C TRP A 74 20.62 -5.14 1.36
N ARG A 75 19.43 -5.55 0.92
CA ARG A 75 18.20 -5.57 1.73
C ARG A 75 17.58 -6.97 1.70
N SER A 76 17.23 -7.48 2.88
CA SER A 76 16.57 -8.77 3.02
C SER A 76 15.09 -8.63 2.64
N ALA A 77 14.60 -9.53 1.79
CA ALA A 77 13.17 -9.71 1.63
C ALA A 77 12.62 -10.42 2.88
N ASP A 78 11.69 -9.77 3.58
CA ASP A 78 11.00 -10.31 4.75
C ASP A 78 9.50 -10.42 4.42
N TRP A 79 8.91 -11.59 4.65
CA TRP A 79 7.47 -11.80 4.49
C TRP A 79 6.61 -10.86 5.35
N ASN A 80 7.20 -10.31 6.42
CA ASN A 80 6.53 -9.29 7.23
C ASN A 80 6.35 -7.96 6.48
N ASP A 81 7.20 -7.66 5.49
CA ASP A 81 7.06 -6.46 4.66
C ASP A 81 5.86 -6.64 3.71
N LEU A 82 5.70 -7.82 3.08
CA LEU A 82 4.52 -8.14 2.27
C LEU A 82 3.23 -8.02 3.06
N PHE A 83 3.28 -8.48 4.31
CA PHE A 83 2.13 -8.39 5.20
C PHE A 83 1.79 -6.94 5.51
N ALA A 84 2.79 -6.12 5.83
CA ALA A 84 2.60 -4.68 6.06
C ALA A 84 2.05 -3.97 4.82
N ASP A 85 2.57 -4.30 3.64
CA ASP A 85 2.10 -3.78 2.35
C ASP A 85 0.62 -4.15 2.12
N THR A 86 0.28 -5.42 2.33
CA THR A 86 -1.10 -5.93 2.17
C THR A 86 -2.07 -5.25 3.14
N VAL A 87 -1.67 -5.03 4.39
CA VAL A 87 -2.46 -4.28 5.38
C VAL A 87 -2.69 -2.84 4.90
N GLY A 88 -1.64 -2.17 4.42
CA GLY A 88 -1.73 -0.82 3.85
C GLY A 88 -2.71 -0.75 2.68
N ILE A 89 -2.64 -1.70 1.74
CA ILE A 89 -3.55 -1.79 0.59
C ILE A 89 -5.01 -1.95 1.05
N CYS A 90 -5.27 -2.87 1.98
CA CYS A 90 -6.62 -3.09 2.52
C CYS A 90 -7.17 -1.84 3.21
N MET A 91 -6.36 -1.15 4.01
CA MET A 91 -6.73 0.11 4.66
C MET A 91 -7.04 1.21 3.62
N GLY A 92 -6.23 1.32 2.57
CA GLY A 92 -6.42 2.31 1.51
C GLY A 92 -7.70 2.06 0.73
N MET A 93 -7.97 0.80 0.39
CA MET A 93 -9.21 0.40 -0.27
C MET A 93 -10.44 0.68 0.60
N PHE A 94 -10.37 0.35 1.90
CA PHE A 94 -11.45 0.65 2.84
C PHE A 94 -11.76 2.15 2.91
N SER A 95 -10.74 3.00 3.02
CA SER A 95 -10.87 4.46 3.04
C SER A 95 -11.60 5.00 1.81
N ILE A 96 -11.24 4.50 0.63
CA ILE A 96 -11.88 4.90 -0.63
C ILE A 96 -13.32 4.43 -0.71
N LEU A 97 -13.63 3.21 -0.28
CA LEU A 97 -15.00 2.70 -0.26
C LEU A 97 -15.87 3.58 0.64
N VAL A 98 -15.45 3.83 1.89
CA VAL A 98 -16.17 4.69 2.84
C VAL A 98 -16.40 6.08 2.26
N THR A 99 -15.36 6.70 1.70
CA THR A 99 -15.45 8.04 1.10
C THR A 99 -16.40 8.06 -0.10
N SER A 100 -16.33 7.06 -0.97
CA SER A 100 -17.21 6.93 -2.15
C SER A 100 -18.68 6.75 -1.74
N TYR A 101 -18.93 5.94 -0.69
CA TYR A 101 -20.27 5.79 -0.13
C TYR A 101 -20.78 7.10 0.47
N ALA A 102 -19.96 7.79 1.28
CA ALA A 102 -20.34 9.07 1.89
C ALA A 102 -20.69 10.14 0.84
N VAL A 103 -19.86 10.28 -0.21
CA VAL A 103 -20.11 11.23 -1.31
C VAL A 103 -21.41 10.90 -2.06
N LYS A 104 -21.72 9.62 -2.25
CA LYS A 104 -22.96 9.19 -2.91
C LYS A 104 -24.19 9.53 -2.07
N TYR A 105 -24.12 9.39 -0.75
CA TYR A 105 -25.21 9.77 0.17
C TYR A 105 -25.40 11.29 0.22
N ALA A 106 -24.33 12.09 0.25
CA ALA A 106 -24.43 13.55 0.32
C ALA A 106 -25.02 14.21 -0.94
N LYS A 107 -24.97 13.53 -2.09
CA LYS A 107 -25.57 14.00 -3.36
C LYS A 107 -27.04 13.62 -3.53
N LYS A 108 -27.61 12.83 -2.61
CA LYS A 108 -28.98 12.33 -2.66
C LYS A 108 -29.89 13.19 -1.79
#